data_AF-A0A2V8YYZ8-F1
#
_entry.id   AF-A0A2V8YYZ8-F1
#
_cell.length_a   1.000
_cell.length_b   1.000
_cell.length_c   1.000
_cell.angle_alpha   90.00
_cell.angle_beta   90.00
_cell.angle_gamma   90.00
#
_symmetry.space_group_name_H-M   'P 1'
#
loop_
_entity.id
_entity.type
_entity.pdbx_description
1 polymer ?
#
loop_
_entity_poly.entity_id
_entity_poly.type
_entity_poly.pdbx_seq_one_letter_code
_entity_poly.pdbx_strand_id
1 'polypeptide(L)'
;MAGFGRPLRFIARDFKEFIRIAGMTHVRTSPYYPQSNGKLERWHKSLKSECIRPGTPLTREDALRLIQTYVDHYNTVRLHSAIGYVTPHDMLAGRQAEIHAARDRKLEEARRQRQLRRLALSSNSTTMTSPGETEAGSAGMQPC
;
A
#
# COMPACT_ATOMS: atom_id res chain seq x y z
N MET A 1 -35.55 7.91 -41.78
CA MET A 1 -35.35 7.14 -40.54
C MET A 1 -33.88 6.78 -40.43
N ALA A 2 -33.24 7.23 -39.36
CA ALA A 2 -31.80 7.46 -39.26
C ALA A 2 -30.92 6.20 -39.35
N GLY A 3 -29.92 6.25 -40.22
CA GLY A 3 -28.83 5.28 -40.27
C GLY A 3 -27.88 5.51 -39.09
N PHE A 4 -27.83 4.57 -38.16
CA PHE A 4 -26.79 4.50 -37.14
C PHE A 4 -25.44 4.25 -37.83
N GLY A 5 -24.66 5.31 -38.00
CA GLY A 5 -23.27 5.24 -38.43
C GLY A 5 -22.49 4.35 -37.47
N ARG A 6 -21.99 3.21 -37.97
CA ARG A 6 -20.95 2.43 -37.30
C ARG A 6 -19.62 3.15 -37.53
N PRO A 7 -18.95 3.73 -36.52
CA PRO A 7 -17.53 3.98 -36.65
C PRO A 7 -16.77 2.67 -36.40
N LEU A 8 -15.52 2.56 -36.88
CA LEU A 8 -14.56 1.44 -36.74
C LEU A 8 -14.51 0.46 -37.94
N ARG A 9 -13.93 0.89 -39.06
CA ARG A 9 -13.59 -0.03 -40.18
C ARG A 9 -12.10 -0.26 -40.46
N PHE A 10 -11.18 0.38 -39.71
CA PHE A 10 -9.74 0.22 -39.97
C PHE A 10 -8.93 -0.33 -38.79
N ILE A 11 -9.30 0.00 -37.54
CA ILE A 11 -8.54 -0.44 -36.35
C ILE A 11 -8.61 -1.97 -36.12
N ALA A 12 -9.71 -2.63 -36.51
CA ALA A 12 -9.94 -4.03 -36.14
C ALA A 12 -9.11 -5.06 -36.94
N ARG A 13 -8.69 -4.76 -38.17
CA ARG A 13 -7.85 -5.67 -38.98
C ARG A 13 -6.38 -5.53 -38.59
N ASP A 14 -5.90 -4.30 -38.51
CA ASP A 14 -4.51 -3.99 -38.15
C ASP A 14 -4.22 -4.42 -36.71
N PHE A 15 -5.19 -4.29 -35.79
CA PHE A 15 -5.06 -4.77 -34.42
C PHE A 15 -4.96 -6.30 -34.32
N LYS A 16 -5.75 -7.04 -35.11
CA LYS A 16 -5.66 -8.51 -35.15
C LYS A 16 -4.33 -8.98 -35.71
N GLU A 17 -3.84 -8.28 -36.74
CA GLU A 17 -2.56 -8.59 -37.36
C GLU A 17 -1.40 -8.32 -36.41
N PHE A 18 -1.43 -7.19 -35.68
CA PHE A 18 -0.46 -6.88 -34.65
C PHE A 18 -0.41 -7.96 -33.56
N ILE A 19 -1.56 -8.37 -33.03
CA ILE A 19 -1.65 -9.43 -32.01
C ILE A 19 -1.02 -10.73 -32.51
N ARG A 20 -1.29 -11.08 -33.77
CA ARG A 20 -0.76 -12.28 -34.42
C ARG A 20 0.76 -12.22 -34.58
N ILE A 21 1.30 -11.09 -35.05
CA ILE A 21 2.76 -10.89 -35.22
C ILE A 21 3.46 -10.88 -33.86
N ALA A 22 2.85 -10.25 -32.85
CA ALA A 22 3.41 -10.16 -31.51
C ALA A 22 3.30 -11.47 -30.71
N GLY A 23 2.72 -12.54 -31.28
CA GLY A 23 2.53 -13.83 -30.60
C GLY A 23 1.58 -13.78 -29.40
N MET A 24 0.70 -12.78 -29.35
CA MET A 24 -0.23 -12.58 -28.24
C MET A 24 -1.57 -13.27 -28.52
N THR A 25 -2.27 -13.71 -27.46
CA THR A 25 -3.63 -14.24 -27.58
C THR A 25 -4.65 -13.19 -27.18
N HIS A 26 -5.56 -12.84 -28.09
CA HIS A 26 -6.66 -11.94 -27.79
C HIS A 26 -7.78 -12.68 -27.04
N VAL A 27 -7.86 -12.50 -25.72
CA VAL A 27 -8.97 -12.99 -24.90
C VAL A 27 -10.05 -11.91 -24.83
N ARG A 28 -11.29 -12.25 -25.18
CA ARG A 28 -12.44 -11.37 -25.00
C ARG A 28 -13.20 -11.76 -23.75
N THR A 29 -13.61 -10.76 -22.97
CA THR A 29 -14.55 -10.96 -21.87
C THR A 29 -15.88 -11.44 -22.44
N SER A 30 -16.39 -12.58 -22.00
CA SER A 30 -17.69 -13.08 -22.41
C SER A 30 -18.80 -12.14 -21.88
N PRO A 31 -19.89 -11.95 -22.65
CA PRO A 31 -21.08 -11.30 -22.13
C PRO A 31 -21.54 -11.98 -20.82
N TYR A 32 -21.98 -11.19 -19.85
CA TYR A 32 -22.47 -11.66 -18.54
C TYR A 32 -21.43 -12.25 -17.56
N TYR A 33 -20.13 -12.00 -17.77
CA TYR A 33 -19.05 -12.39 -16.85
C TYR A 33 -18.26 -11.17 -16.30
N PRO A 34 -18.86 -10.37 -15.38
CA PRO A 34 -18.28 -9.13 -14.90
C PRO A 34 -17.02 -9.34 -14.03
N GLN A 35 -16.82 -10.53 -13.47
CA GLN A 35 -15.69 -10.83 -12.57
C GLN A 35 -14.34 -10.65 -13.26
N SER A 36 -14.27 -11.00 -14.56
CA SER A 36 -13.06 -10.89 -15.36
C SER A 36 -12.60 -9.44 -15.59
N ASN A 37 -13.52 -8.47 -15.51
CA ASN A 37 -13.21 -7.06 -15.71
C ASN A 37 -13.05 -6.27 -14.40
N GLY A 38 -13.39 -6.87 -13.25
CA GLY A 38 -13.47 -6.16 -11.97
C GLY A 38 -12.15 -5.50 -11.53
N LYS A 39 -10.99 -6.06 -11.91
CA LYS A 39 -9.68 -5.44 -11.66
C LYS A 39 -9.52 -4.11 -12.40
N LEU A 40 -9.89 -4.09 -13.68
CA LEU A 40 -9.82 -2.90 -14.52
C LEU A 40 -10.85 -1.86 -14.08
N GLU A 41 -12.07 -2.29 -13.76
CA GLU A 41 -13.11 -1.40 -13.25
C GLU A 41 -12.70 -0.73 -11.93
N ARG A 42 -12.12 -1.50 -11.00
CA ARG A 42 -11.56 -0.95 -9.75
C ARG A 42 -10.44 0.04 -10.01
N TRP A 43 -9.52 -0.28 -10.92
CA TRP A 43 -8.43 0.63 -11.28
C TRP A 43 -8.97 1.96 -11.86
N HIS A 44 -9.93 1.89 -12.79
CA HIS A 44 -10.58 3.08 -13.34
C HIS A 44 -11.32 3.88 -12.27
N LYS A 45 -11.97 3.22 -11.30
CA LYS A 45 -12.62 3.90 -10.18
C LYS A 45 -11.61 4.69 -9.36
N SER A 46 -10.49 4.07 -8.99
CA SER A 46 -9.40 4.73 -8.24
C SER A 46 -8.79 5.89 -9.01
N LEU A 47 -8.46 5.71 -10.30
CA LEU A 47 -7.95 6.79 -11.15
C LEU A 47 -8.91 8.00 -11.16
N LYS A 48 -10.20 7.75 -11.34
CA LYS A 48 -11.20 8.83 -11.36
C LYS A 48 -11.34 9.51 -10.01
N SER A 49 -11.38 8.77 -8.91
CA SER A 49 -11.57 9.36 -7.57
C SER A 49 -10.34 10.07 -7.04
N GLU A 50 -9.15 9.55 -7.31
CA GLU A 50 -7.91 10.00 -6.68
C GLU A 50 -7.12 10.98 -7.56
N CYS A 51 -7.22 10.87 -8.90
CA CYS A 51 -6.49 11.74 -9.83
C CYS A 51 -7.39 12.74 -10.53
N ILE A 52 -8.42 12.26 -11.24
CA ILE A 52 -9.18 13.12 -12.18
C ILE A 52 -10.11 14.09 -11.45
N ARG A 53 -10.88 13.60 -10.46
CA ARG A 53 -11.82 14.45 -9.71
C ARG A 53 -11.11 15.52 -8.87
N PRO A 54 -10.00 15.22 -8.17
CA PRO A 54 -9.28 16.26 -7.43
C PRO A 54 -8.47 17.18 -8.36
N GLY A 55 -7.81 16.61 -9.38
CA GLY A 55 -6.91 17.37 -10.26
C GLY A 55 -7.61 18.25 -11.29
N THR A 56 -8.88 17.99 -11.61
CA THR A 56 -9.76 18.78 -12.49
C THR A 56 -9.04 19.34 -13.74
N PRO A 57 -8.48 18.48 -14.62
CA PRO A 57 -7.70 18.95 -15.76
C PRO A 57 -8.55 19.82 -16.70
N LEU A 58 -8.04 21.01 -17.03
CA LEU A 58 -8.69 21.96 -17.93
C LEU A 58 -8.22 21.80 -19.39
N THR A 59 -7.04 21.22 -19.57
CA THR A 59 -6.42 20.98 -20.88
C THR A 59 -6.08 19.50 -21.05
N ARG A 60 -5.91 19.08 -22.30
CA ARG A 60 -5.46 17.71 -22.63
C ARG A 60 -4.06 17.44 -22.07
N GLU A 61 -3.17 18.42 -22.17
CA GLU A 61 -1.78 18.32 -21.68
C GLU A 61 -1.76 18.14 -20.16
N ASP A 62 -2.57 18.90 -19.43
CA ASP A 62 -2.71 18.72 -17.98
C ASP A 62 -3.28 17.35 -17.62
N ALA A 63 -4.28 16.87 -18.37
CA ALA A 63 -4.83 15.54 -18.14
C ALA A 63 -3.75 14.46 -18.31
N LEU A 64 -2.93 14.54 -19.35
CA LEU A 64 -1.84 13.60 -19.58
C LEU A 64 -0.80 13.65 -18.47
N ARG A 65 -0.37 14.84 -18.06
CA ARG A 65 0.60 15.03 -16.96
C ARG A 65 0.07 14.46 -15.64
N LEU A 66 -1.19 14.75 -15.31
CA LEU A 66 -1.83 14.25 -14.08
C LEU A 66 -1.94 12.73 -14.10
N ILE A 67 -2.43 12.16 -15.21
CA ILE A 67 -2.56 10.71 -15.36
C ILE A 67 -1.19 10.04 -15.27
N GLN A 68 -0.17 10.56 -15.94
CA GLN A 68 1.18 10.00 -15.91
C GLN A 68 1.72 9.97 -14.47
N THR A 69 1.67 11.11 -13.77
CA THR A 69 2.09 11.23 -12.36
C THR A 69 1.35 10.23 -11.48
N TYR A 70 0.04 10.08 -11.67
CA TYR A 70 -0.75 9.14 -10.91
C TYR A 70 -0.40 7.68 -11.22
N VAL A 71 -0.19 7.33 -12.48
CA VAL A 71 0.20 5.97 -12.90
C VAL A 71 1.56 5.60 -12.29
N ASP A 72 2.51 6.52 -12.34
CA ASP A 72 3.85 6.31 -11.77
C ASP A 72 3.75 6.07 -10.27
N HIS A 73 3.02 6.93 -9.55
CA HIS A 73 2.77 6.75 -8.13
C HIS A 73 2.03 5.44 -7.80
N TYR A 74 1.00 5.10 -8.58
CA TYR A 74 0.19 3.88 -8.38
C TYR A 74 1.03 2.61 -8.53
N ASN A 75 1.96 2.60 -9.48
CA ASN A 75 2.78 1.44 -9.80
C ASN A 75 4.03 1.31 -8.93
N THR A 76 4.64 2.43 -8.50
CA THR A 76 5.97 2.43 -7.86
C THR A 76 5.96 2.80 -6.38
N VAL A 77 4.92 3.48 -5.89
CA VAL A 77 4.87 3.99 -4.50
C VAL A 77 3.70 3.39 -3.73
N ARG A 78 2.52 3.32 -4.35
CA ARG A 78 1.30 2.87 -3.65
C ARG A 78 1.41 1.40 -3.25
N LEU A 79 1.27 1.15 -1.95
CA LEU A 79 1.16 -0.21 -1.41
C LEU A 79 -0.29 -0.67 -1.47
N HIS A 80 -0.52 -1.89 -1.96
CA HIS A 80 -1.86 -2.44 -2.11
C HIS A 80 -2.05 -3.66 -1.20
N SER A 81 -3.04 -3.60 -0.31
CA SER A 81 -3.34 -4.69 0.63
C SER A 81 -3.66 -6.01 -0.08
N ALA A 82 -4.34 -5.95 -1.23
CA ALA A 82 -4.71 -7.13 -2.03
C ALA A 82 -3.51 -7.93 -2.57
N ILE A 83 -2.31 -7.33 -2.60
CA ILE A 83 -1.06 -7.98 -3.01
C ILE A 83 -0.02 -7.98 -1.88
N GLY A 84 -0.48 -7.99 -0.63
CA GLY A 84 0.40 -8.10 0.54
C GLY A 84 1.21 -6.84 0.82
N TYR A 85 0.63 -5.66 0.54
CA TYR A 85 1.28 -4.36 0.69
C TYR A 85 2.59 -4.26 -0.08
N VAL A 86 2.58 -4.74 -1.32
CA VAL A 86 3.69 -4.57 -2.28
C VAL A 86 3.22 -3.66 -3.40
N THR A 87 4.15 -2.98 -4.07
CA THR A 87 3.81 -2.13 -5.21
C THR A 87 3.55 -3.01 -6.45
N PRO A 88 2.70 -2.60 -7.40
CA PRO A 88 2.47 -3.37 -8.61
C PRO A 88 3.75 -3.62 -9.42
N HIS A 89 4.67 -2.65 -9.44
CA HIS A 89 5.96 -2.79 -10.11
C HIS A 89 6.86 -3.84 -9.44
N ASP A 90 6.94 -3.85 -8.10
CA ASP A 90 7.70 -4.86 -7.37
C ASP A 90 7.10 -6.27 -7.53
N MET A 91 5.77 -6.38 -7.57
CA MET A 91 5.07 -7.63 -7.83
C MET A 91 5.41 -8.17 -9.22
N LEU A 92 5.38 -7.31 -10.25
CA LEU A 92 5.73 -7.70 -11.61
C LEU A 92 7.19 -8.14 -11.72
N ALA A 93 8.08 -7.50 -10.96
CA ALA A 93 9.49 -7.86 -10.89
C ALA A 93 9.78 -9.08 -10.00
N GLY A 94 8.77 -9.72 -9.40
CA GLY A 94 8.93 -10.90 -8.55
C GLY A 94 9.61 -10.66 -7.20
N ARG A 95 9.75 -9.40 -6.75
CA ARG A 95 10.46 -9.03 -5.50
C ARG A 95 9.66 -9.25 -4.22
N GLN A 96 8.46 -9.82 -4.32
CA GLN A 96 7.53 -9.95 -3.20
C GLN A 96 8.15 -10.66 -1.98
N ALA A 97 8.76 -11.83 -2.20
CA ALA A 97 9.33 -12.64 -1.13
C ALA A 97 10.49 -11.92 -0.42
N GLU A 98 11.34 -11.24 -1.18
CA GLU A 98 12.46 -10.46 -0.63
C GLU A 98 11.95 -9.30 0.24
N ILE A 99 10.94 -8.56 -0.23
CA ILE A 99 10.33 -7.44 0.49
C ILE A 99 9.72 -7.93 1.81
N HIS A 100 9.02 -9.07 1.80
CA HIS A 100 8.44 -9.65 3.01
C HIS A 100 9.52 -10.10 3.98
N ALA A 101 10.54 -10.81 3.51
CA ALA A 101 11.67 -11.24 4.35
C ALA A 101 12.42 -10.05 4.98
N ALA A 102 12.60 -8.95 4.24
CA ALA A 102 13.20 -7.72 4.78
C ALA A 102 12.33 -7.10 5.89
N ARG A 103 11.00 -7.10 5.73
CA ARG A 103 10.07 -6.57 6.74
C ARG A 103 10.08 -7.43 8.00
N ASP A 104 10.09 -8.75 7.86
CA ASP A 104 10.11 -9.67 8.99
C ASP A 104 11.38 -9.51 9.82
N ARG A 105 12.55 -9.39 9.16
CA ARG A 105 13.82 -9.08 9.83
C ARG A 105 13.74 -7.80 10.66
N LYS A 106 13.22 -6.72 10.08
CA LYS A 106 13.06 -5.44 10.77
C LYS A 106 12.10 -5.52 11.97
N LEU A 107 11.04 -6.33 11.85
CA LEU A 107 10.10 -6.57 12.96
C LEU A 107 10.77 -7.34 14.10
N GLU A 108 11.57 -8.36 13.80
CA GLU A 108 12.31 -9.13 14.80
C GLU A 108 13.36 -8.28 15.52
N GLU A 109 14.10 -7.46 14.79
CA GLU A 109 15.04 -6.49 15.37
C GLU A 109 14.33 -5.54 16.35
N ALA A 110 13.18 -4.98 15.93
CA ALA A 110 12.39 -4.11 16.80
C ALA A 110 11.86 -4.84 18.04
N ARG A 111 11.48 -6.12 17.94
CA ARG A 111 11.08 -6.96 19.08
C ARG A 111 12.23 -7.15 20.07
N ARG A 112 13.42 -7.49 19.58
CA ARG A 112 14.63 -7.64 20.42
C ARG A 112 14.99 -6.34 21.15
N GLN A 113 14.98 -5.21 20.44
CA GLN A 113 15.28 -3.91 21.03
C GLN A 113 14.31 -3.54 22.16
N ARG A 114 13.01 -3.83 21.99
CA ARG A 114 12.00 -3.63 23.04
C ARG A 114 12.23 -4.52 24.25
N GLN A 115 12.64 -5.77 24.05
CA GLN A 115 12.97 -6.69 25.15
C GLN A 115 14.18 -6.19 25.95
N LEU A 116 15.27 -5.81 25.27
CA LEU A 116 16.47 -5.26 25.90
C LEU A 116 16.15 -3.99 26.71
N ARG A 117 15.37 -3.08 26.13
CA ARG A 117 14.93 -1.86 26.83
C ARG A 117 14.10 -2.18 28.09
N ARG A 118 13.21 -3.17 28.02
CA ARG A 118 12.41 -3.60 29.17
C ARG A 118 13.28 -4.19 30.29
N LEU A 119 14.27 -5.01 29.94
CA LEU A 119 15.21 -5.59 30.90
C LEU A 119 16.09 -4.50 31.55
N ALA A 120 16.57 -3.53 30.78
CA ALA A 120 17.33 -2.39 31.29
C ALA A 120 16.50 -1.53 32.27
N LEU A 121 15.20 -1.31 31.97
CA LEU A 121 14.29 -0.62 32.88
C LEU A 121 14.02 -1.42 34.17
N SER A 122 13.86 -2.74 34.06
CA SER A 122 13.62 -3.62 35.20
C SER A 122 14.83 -3.77 36.12
N SER A 123 16.05 -3.76 35.58
CA SER A 123 17.29 -3.85 36.36
C SER A 123 17.58 -2.56 37.14
N ASN A 124 17.24 -1.40 36.57
CA ASN A 124 17.35 -0.11 37.27
C ASN A 124 16.33 0.07 38.41
N SER A 125 15.19 -0.63 38.41
CA SER A 125 14.22 -0.55 39.52
C SER A 125 14.64 -1.33 40.78
N THR A 126 15.59 -2.27 40.66
CA THR A 126 16.07 -3.08 41.79
C THR A 126 17.10 -2.33 42.64
N THR A 127 17.61 -1.17 42.19
CA THR A 127 18.63 -0.37 42.87
C THR A 127 18.07 0.79 43.72
N MET A 128 16.76 0.79 44.03
CA MET A 128 16.20 1.66 45.07
C MET A 128 16.21 0.88 46.39
N THR A 129 17.37 0.88 47.02
CA THR A 129 17.64 0.39 48.38
C THR A 129 16.76 1.11 49.40
N SER A 130 16.17 0.34 50.32
CA SER A 130 15.47 0.83 51.52
C SER A 130 16.27 1.90 52.27
N PRO A 131 15.66 3.01 52.69
CA PRO A 131 16.21 3.83 53.76
C PRO A 131 16.21 3.00 55.05
N GLY A 132 17.39 2.88 55.64
CA GLY A 132 17.63 2.17 56.88
C GLY A 132 16.80 2.68 58.06
N GLU A 133 16.72 1.79 59.03
CA GLU A 133 16.22 1.96 60.39
C GLU A 133 16.48 3.38 60.94
N THR A 134 15.42 4.16 61.13
CA THR A 134 15.43 5.25 62.10
C THR A 134 15.00 4.71 63.45
N GLU A 135 15.93 4.75 64.39
CA GLU A 135 15.76 4.40 65.79
C GLU A 135 14.50 5.04 66.41
N ALA A 136 13.86 4.27 67.29
CA ALA A 136 12.71 4.67 68.07
C ALA A 136 13.07 5.82 69.02
N GLY A 137 12.68 7.04 68.64
CA GLY A 137 12.65 8.22 69.50
C GLY A 137 11.35 8.29 70.30
N SER A 138 11.52 8.21 71.63
CA SER A 138 10.54 8.29 72.72
C SER A 138 9.28 9.16 72.53
N ALA A 139 8.17 8.65 73.05
CA ALA A 139 6.88 9.30 73.19
C ALA A 139 6.95 10.61 74.02
N GLY A 140 6.66 11.74 73.37
CA GLY A 140 6.37 13.02 74.02
C GLY A 140 4.86 13.20 74.18
N MET A 141 4.38 12.99 75.41
CA MET A 141 3.06 13.39 75.91
C MET A 141 2.82 14.88 75.66
N GLN A 142 1.69 15.27 75.05
CA GLN A 142 1.19 16.64 75.11
C GLN A 142 -0.03 16.71 76.06
N PRO A 143 -0.01 17.57 77.09
CA PRO A 143 -1.19 17.93 77.85
C PRO A 143 -1.95 19.10 77.18
N CYS A 144 -3.28 19.01 77.26
CA CYS A 144 -4.37 19.98 77.01
C CYS A 144 -4.30 20.89 75.78
#